data_AF-A0A834KEJ4-F1
#
_entry.id   AF-A0A834KEJ4-F1
#
_cell.length_a   1.000
_cell.length_b   1.000
_cell.length_c   1.000
_cell.angle_alpha   90.00
_cell.angle_beta   90.00
_cell.angle_gamma   90.00
#
_symmetry.space_group_name_H-M   'P 1'
#
loop_
_entity.id
_entity.type
_entity.pdbx_description
1 polymer ?
#
loop_
_entity_poly.entity_id
_entity_poly.type
_entity_poly.pdbx_seq_one_letter_code
_entity_poly.pdbx_strand_id
1 'polypeptide(L)'
;MDKVSLDDEPAVNFKTATLEIAKDPEGSEGSSATKLDTEDSSKTAEQISFSKDISYVPFKNVDVHTFFTDRKEVVERAIKDCHEFLKKVSNDDIVGSWLLTEISLWDTEKERLVLLTTKYLYSMKYDFISLKILEYSQVSLTNLDTVIIGELIYPSSSLAPKRHMLGIRLMWNKGHPLSLSKKWNPFAKNIPWLTYASHPLFWHRGSEMDKARFDVEAMHAAILSLLPEECNMVTGSIIVENYCGIGALVHNKNALGFFKVRGKVSF
;
A
#
# COMPACT_ATOMS: atom_id res chain seq x y z
N MET A 1 -59.49 14.16 -25.77
CA MET A 1 -59.65 15.48 -25.11
C MET A 1 -59.44 15.21 -23.63
N ASP A 2 -58.36 15.62 -22.97
CA ASP A 2 -57.69 16.92 -23.01
C ASP A 2 -56.17 16.84 -22.71
N LYS A 3 -55.43 17.81 -23.27
CA LYS A 3 -54.00 18.12 -23.05
C LYS A 3 -53.86 19.08 -21.86
N VAL A 4 -52.80 18.98 -21.05
CA VAL A 4 -52.10 20.07 -20.29
C VAL A 4 -50.80 19.42 -19.77
N SER A 5 -49.67 19.54 -20.48
CA SER A 5 -48.61 20.58 -20.45
C SER A 5 -47.59 20.41 -19.31
N LEU A 6 -46.33 20.27 -19.74
CA LEU A 6 -45.09 20.16 -18.96
C LEU A 6 -44.64 21.57 -18.58
N ASP A 7 -44.36 21.80 -17.30
CA ASP A 7 -43.80 23.06 -16.82
C ASP A 7 -42.26 23.05 -16.76
N ASP A 8 -41.74 24.23 -17.05
CA ASP A 8 -40.38 24.66 -17.33
C ASP A 8 -39.31 24.38 -16.25
N GLU A 9 -38.17 23.83 -16.68
CA GLU A 9 -36.88 23.99 -15.98
C GLU A 9 -36.08 25.16 -16.59
N PRO A 10 -35.47 26.05 -15.79
CA PRO A 10 -34.63 27.11 -16.34
C PRO A 10 -33.25 26.57 -16.74
N ALA A 11 -32.88 26.81 -18.00
CA ALA A 11 -31.57 26.52 -18.56
C ALA A 11 -30.47 27.37 -17.89
N VAL A 12 -29.53 26.72 -17.19
CA VAL A 12 -28.34 27.38 -16.63
C VAL A 12 -27.28 27.53 -17.73
N ASN A 13 -27.01 28.78 -18.10
CA ASN A 13 -26.07 29.17 -19.15
C ASN A 13 -24.69 29.39 -18.51
N PHE A 14 -23.74 28.47 -18.72
CA PHE A 14 -22.35 28.63 -18.27
C PHE A 14 -21.52 29.32 -19.36
N LYS A 15 -21.48 30.65 -19.33
CA LYS A 15 -20.45 31.42 -20.04
C LYS A 15 -19.76 32.38 -19.08
N THR A 16 -18.43 32.28 -19.09
CA THR A 16 -17.45 33.28 -18.62
C THR A 16 -17.12 33.24 -17.13
N ALA A 17 -16.03 32.54 -16.80
CA ALA A 17 -15.22 32.83 -15.63
C ALA A 17 -13.74 32.83 -16.08
N THR A 18 -13.29 33.99 -16.55
CA THR A 18 -11.88 34.29 -16.80
C THR A 18 -11.24 34.67 -15.47
N LEU A 19 -10.21 33.94 -15.05
CA LEU A 19 -9.42 34.24 -13.85
C LEU A 19 -8.29 35.21 -14.22
N GLU A 20 -8.38 36.43 -13.70
CA GLU A 20 -7.32 37.44 -13.78
C GLU A 20 -6.23 37.13 -12.75
N ILE A 21 -4.96 37.12 -13.20
CA ILE A 21 -3.78 36.91 -12.36
C ILE A 21 -3.28 38.29 -11.92
N ALA A 22 -3.36 38.56 -10.61
CA ALA A 22 -2.76 39.74 -10.00
C ALA A 22 -1.23 39.61 -9.98
N LYS A 23 -0.58 40.73 -10.30
CA LYS A 23 0.87 40.92 -10.43
C LYS A 23 1.38 41.67 -9.20
N ASP A 24 2.33 41.12 -8.46
CA ASP A 24 3.06 41.83 -7.41
C ASP A 24 4.43 42.35 -7.90
N PRO A 25 4.91 43.50 -7.39
CA PRO A 25 6.08 44.20 -7.93
C PRO A 25 7.42 43.84 -7.26
N GLU A 26 8.49 44.17 -7.98
CA GLU A 26 9.91 43.96 -7.66
C GLU A 26 10.50 44.90 -6.59
N GLY A 27 11.65 44.47 -6.02
CA GLY A 27 12.69 45.28 -5.37
C GLY A 27 13.07 44.73 -3.98
N SER A 28 14.32 44.57 -3.53
CA SER A 28 15.67 44.88 -4.04
C SER A 28 16.71 44.35 -3.02
N GLU A 29 17.80 43.75 -3.52
CA GLU A 29 19.20 43.71 -3.02
C GLU A 29 19.62 43.10 -1.65
N GLY A 30 20.71 42.30 -1.71
CA GLY A 30 21.53 41.92 -0.55
C GLY A 30 22.48 40.72 -0.79
N SER A 31 23.73 41.00 -1.20
CA SER A 31 24.93 40.13 -1.32
C SER A 31 25.25 39.28 -0.07
N SER A 32 26.13 38.27 0.03
CA SER A 32 27.32 37.82 -0.71
C SER A 32 27.81 36.47 -0.12
N ALA A 33 28.80 35.85 -0.79
CA ALA A 33 29.84 34.94 -0.26
C ALA A 33 29.64 33.41 -0.30
N THR A 34 30.19 32.85 -1.38
CA THR A 34 30.80 31.52 -1.57
C THR A 34 31.81 31.15 -0.48
N LYS A 35 31.88 29.85 -0.12
CA LYS A 35 33.12 29.15 0.28
C LYS A 35 32.99 27.63 0.05
N LEU A 36 33.88 27.12 -0.80
CA LEU A 36 34.30 25.72 -0.91
C LEU A 36 35.36 25.43 0.16
N ASP A 37 35.39 24.19 0.67
CA ASP A 37 36.57 23.34 0.95
C ASP A 37 36.06 22.02 1.58
N THR A 38 36.16 20.87 0.90
CA THR A 38 37.27 19.89 0.84
C THR A 38 37.21 18.82 1.95
N GLU A 39 37.40 17.57 1.51
CA GLU A 39 37.12 16.25 2.09
C GLU A 39 37.79 15.90 3.43
N ASP A 40 37.16 15.00 4.22
CA ASP A 40 37.84 13.78 4.69
C ASP A 40 36.85 12.64 5.02
N SER A 41 37.28 11.42 4.72
CA SER A 41 36.56 10.15 4.84
C SER A 41 36.69 9.54 6.25
N SER A 42 35.58 9.06 6.82
CA SER A 42 35.65 7.88 7.69
C SER A 42 34.33 7.12 7.74
N LYS A 43 34.44 5.82 7.42
CA LYS A 43 33.41 4.78 7.39
C LYS A 43 32.55 4.74 8.65
N THR A 44 31.23 4.66 8.51
CA THR A 44 30.33 4.07 9.52
C THR A 44 29.08 3.54 8.81
N ALA A 45 28.66 2.33 9.21
CA ALA A 45 27.51 1.62 8.68
C ALA A 45 26.25 2.50 8.68
N GLU A 46 25.64 2.67 7.50
CA GLU A 46 24.40 3.42 7.33
C GLU A 46 23.22 2.64 7.94
N GLN A 47 22.93 2.90 9.21
CA GLN A 47 21.55 2.78 9.69
C GLN A 47 20.78 3.99 9.16
N ILE A 48 19.92 3.76 8.17
CA ILE A 48 19.02 4.80 7.65
C ILE A 48 17.96 5.06 8.73
N SER A 49 18.11 6.16 9.47
CA SER A 49 16.99 6.78 10.15
C SER A 49 16.17 7.54 9.10
N PHE A 50 15.02 6.99 8.72
CA PHE A 50 14.06 7.75 7.92
C PHE A 50 13.64 9.00 8.71
N SER A 51 14.09 10.16 8.25
CA SER A 51 13.56 11.44 8.74
C SER A 51 12.07 11.43 8.49
N LYS A 52 11.28 11.30 9.57
CA LYS A 52 9.82 11.47 9.56
C LYS A 52 9.51 12.90 9.11
N ASP A 53 9.43 13.14 7.81
CA ASP A 53 8.81 14.34 7.28
C ASP A 53 7.29 14.19 7.49
N ILE A 54 6.80 14.83 8.56
CA ILE A 54 5.44 14.74 9.10
C ILE A 54 4.39 15.33 8.13
N SER A 55 4.82 15.88 6.99
CA SER A 55 3.96 16.56 6.02
C SER A 55 3.11 15.63 5.13
N TYR A 56 3.39 14.32 5.03
CA TYR A 56 2.62 13.39 4.17
C TYR A 56 2.31 12.03 4.83
N VAL A 57 1.50 12.04 5.90
CA VAL A 57 0.88 10.79 6.40
C VAL A 57 -0.06 10.22 5.32
N PRO A 58 0.12 8.97 4.85
CA PRO A 58 -0.85 8.29 4.00
C PRO A 58 -2.22 8.23 4.69
N PHE A 59 -3.32 8.32 3.93
CA PHE A 59 -4.70 8.23 4.46
C PHE A 59 -5.20 9.37 5.37
N LYS A 60 -4.60 10.58 5.32
CA LYS A 60 -5.05 11.77 6.10
C LYS A 60 -6.56 12.04 6.12
N ASN A 61 -7.26 11.74 5.02
CA ASN A 61 -8.70 12.02 4.86
C ASN A 61 -9.59 10.79 5.12
N VAL A 62 -9.05 9.70 5.65
CA VAL A 62 -9.82 8.47 5.93
C VAL A 62 -10.15 8.41 7.40
N ASP A 63 -11.43 8.35 7.73
CA ASP A 63 -11.88 8.10 9.10
C ASP A 63 -11.61 6.64 9.48
N VAL A 64 -10.72 6.46 10.45
CA VAL A 64 -10.21 5.16 10.90
C VAL A 64 -11.28 4.35 11.62
N HIS A 65 -12.21 5.03 12.30
CA HIS A 65 -13.31 4.36 13.01
C HIS A 65 -14.31 3.69 12.06
N THR A 66 -14.22 4.01 10.76
CA THR A 66 -15.04 3.34 9.74
C THR A 66 -14.53 1.94 9.40
N PHE A 67 -13.27 1.60 9.72
CA PHE A 67 -12.74 0.26 9.46
C PHE A 67 -13.31 -0.77 10.44
N PHE A 68 -13.71 -1.94 9.94
CA PHE A 68 -14.11 -3.04 10.82
C PHE A 68 -12.96 -3.52 11.71
N THR A 69 -11.72 -3.39 11.22
CA THR A 69 -10.49 -3.74 11.91
C THR A 69 -10.08 -2.74 13.00
N ASP A 70 -10.72 -1.57 13.09
CA ASP A 70 -10.56 -0.63 14.22
C ASP A 70 -11.21 -1.17 15.50
N ARG A 71 -12.25 -2.00 15.37
CA ARG A 71 -12.93 -2.61 16.52
C ARG A 71 -11.96 -3.50 17.30
N LYS A 72 -12.01 -3.37 18.62
CA LYS A 72 -11.25 -4.24 19.54
C LYS A 72 -11.54 -5.70 19.21
N GLU A 73 -10.51 -6.54 19.30
CA GLU A 73 -10.58 -8.00 19.15
C GLU A 73 -10.89 -8.55 17.75
N VAL A 74 -11.37 -7.75 16.79
CA VAL A 74 -11.68 -8.24 15.43
C VAL A 74 -10.41 -8.76 14.73
N VAL A 75 -9.32 -8.00 14.80
CA VAL A 75 -8.04 -8.40 14.22
C VAL A 75 -7.45 -9.61 14.96
N GLU A 76 -7.51 -9.65 16.28
CA GLU A 76 -7.03 -10.78 17.08
C GLU A 76 -7.78 -12.06 16.80
N ARG A 77 -9.12 -11.97 16.67
CA ARG A 77 -9.96 -13.09 16.27
C ARG A 77 -9.61 -13.57 14.87
N ALA A 78 -9.45 -12.68 13.91
CA ALA A 78 -9.11 -13.05 12.55
C ALA A 78 -7.74 -13.73 12.46
N ILE A 79 -6.74 -13.24 13.22
CA ILE A 79 -5.43 -13.89 13.34
C ILE A 79 -5.58 -15.29 13.93
N LYS A 80 -6.36 -15.44 15.01
CA LYS A 80 -6.62 -16.74 15.64
C LYS A 80 -7.27 -17.73 14.67
N ASP A 81 -8.30 -17.30 13.94
CA ASP A 81 -8.97 -18.14 12.94
C ASP A 81 -8.00 -18.58 11.84
N CYS A 82 -7.12 -17.67 11.39
CA CYS A 82 -6.08 -17.98 10.41
C CYS A 82 -5.03 -18.95 10.95
N HIS A 83 -4.65 -18.84 12.22
CA HIS A 83 -3.73 -19.79 12.88
C HIS A 83 -4.35 -21.18 12.97
N GLU A 84 -5.62 -21.28 13.35
CA GLU A 84 -6.33 -22.56 13.41
C GLU A 84 -6.50 -23.18 12.02
N PHE A 85 -6.72 -22.36 10.99
CA PHE A 85 -6.72 -22.81 9.60
C PHE A 85 -5.34 -23.34 9.18
N LEU A 86 -4.27 -22.58 9.44
CA LEU A 86 -2.91 -22.99 9.06
C LEU A 86 -2.49 -24.28 9.74
N LYS A 87 -2.78 -24.47 11.04
CA LYS A 87 -2.49 -25.72 11.76
C LYS A 87 -3.16 -26.96 11.15
N LYS A 88 -4.26 -26.80 10.41
CA LYS A 88 -4.93 -27.90 9.70
C LYS A 88 -4.29 -28.18 8.34
N VAL A 89 -3.71 -27.16 7.70
CA VAL A 89 -3.14 -27.24 6.35
C VAL A 89 -1.65 -27.61 6.39
N SER A 90 -0.90 -27.07 7.34
CA SER A 90 0.52 -27.30 7.54
C SER A 90 0.85 -27.44 9.03
N ASN A 91 1.82 -28.29 9.35
CA ASN A 91 2.40 -28.44 10.69
C ASN A 91 3.61 -27.51 10.91
N ASP A 92 3.80 -26.50 10.06
CA ASP A 92 4.91 -25.55 10.22
C ASP A 92 4.62 -24.53 11.35
N ASP A 93 5.67 -24.16 12.07
CA ASP A 93 5.59 -23.15 13.12
C ASP A 93 5.35 -21.75 12.53
N ILE A 94 4.45 -21.01 13.18
CA ILE A 94 4.11 -19.63 12.80
C ILE A 94 5.11 -18.69 13.48
N VAL A 95 5.83 -17.91 12.68
CA VAL A 95 6.81 -16.91 13.13
C VAL A 95 6.13 -15.59 13.44
N GLY A 96 5.15 -15.18 12.63
CA GLY A 96 4.46 -13.92 12.83
C GLY A 96 3.19 -13.76 12.00
N SER A 97 2.42 -12.73 12.32
CA SER A 97 1.16 -12.41 11.65
C SER A 97 0.93 -10.91 11.63
N TRP A 98 0.61 -10.38 10.45
CA TRP A 98 0.42 -8.95 10.21
C TRP A 98 -0.85 -8.71 9.41
N LEU A 99 -1.49 -7.58 9.66
CA LEU A 99 -2.54 -7.06 8.78
C LEU A 99 -1.90 -5.97 7.94
N LEU A 100 -1.80 -6.19 6.62
CA LEU A 100 -1.09 -5.33 5.70
C LEU A 100 -1.94 -4.96 4.49
N THR A 101 -1.44 -4.00 3.71
CA THR A 101 -2.02 -3.59 2.44
C THR A 101 -1.27 -4.29 1.31
N GLU A 102 -1.93 -5.21 0.61
CA GLU A 102 -1.40 -5.80 -0.63
C GLU A 102 -1.66 -4.84 -1.80
N ILE A 103 -0.61 -4.54 -2.56
CA ILE A 103 -0.66 -3.70 -3.76
C ILE A 103 -0.61 -4.61 -4.98
N SER A 104 -1.70 -4.65 -5.71
CA SER A 104 -1.79 -5.41 -6.96
C SER A 104 -0.99 -4.77 -8.09
N LEU A 105 -0.82 -5.52 -9.20
CA LEU A 105 -0.22 -5.02 -10.44
C LEU A 105 -0.91 -3.77 -10.99
N TRP A 106 -2.24 -3.71 -10.85
CA TRP A 106 -3.08 -2.59 -11.28
C TRP A 106 -3.22 -1.51 -10.22
N ASP A 107 -2.32 -1.49 -9.24
CA ASP A 107 -2.28 -0.48 -8.19
C ASP A 107 -3.56 -0.41 -7.34
N THR A 108 -4.34 -1.48 -7.27
CA THR A 108 -5.42 -1.58 -6.29
C THR A 108 -4.87 -2.07 -4.95
N GLU A 109 -5.18 -1.32 -3.89
CA GLU A 109 -4.83 -1.62 -2.50
C GLU A 109 -5.88 -2.52 -1.85
N LYS A 110 -5.46 -3.61 -1.22
CA LYS A 110 -6.38 -4.57 -0.58
C LYS A 110 -5.91 -4.95 0.81
N GLU A 111 -6.84 -5.04 1.74
CA GLU A 111 -6.59 -5.51 3.10
C GLU A 111 -6.32 -7.02 3.09
N ARG A 112 -5.18 -7.44 3.66
CA ARG A 112 -4.75 -8.85 3.71
C ARG A 112 -4.14 -9.19 5.06
N LEU A 113 -4.50 -10.37 5.57
CA LEU A 113 -3.78 -10.99 6.68
C LEU A 113 -2.60 -11.76 6.10
N VAL A 114 -1.40 -11.37 6.50
CA VAL A 114 -0.15 -11.96 6.07
C VAL A 114 0.41 -12.79 7.22
N LEU A 115 0.60 -14.09 7.02
CA LEU A 115 1.13 -15.00 8.02
C LEU A 115 2.43 -15.61 7.52
N LEU A 116 3.47 -15.56 8.35
CA LEU A 116 4.78 -16.11 8.05
C LEU A 116 5.00 -17.37 8.87
N THR A 117 5.33 -18.47 8.18
CA THR A 117 5.85 -19.68 8.80
C THR A 117 7.34 -19.82 8.48
N THR A 118 7.97 -20.86 9.02
CA THR A 118 9.39 -21.16 8.75
C THR A 118 9.70 -21.45 7.28
N LYS A 119 8.69 -21.82 6.46
CA LYS A 119 8.89 -22.22 5.05
C LYS A 119 8.04 -21.46 4.04
N TYR A 120 6.93 -20.88 4.48
CA TYR A 120 5.93 -20.28 3.60
C TYR A 120 5.48 -18.92 4.10
N LEU A 121 5.16 -18.05 3.15
CA LEU A 121 4.41 -16.84 3.38
C LEU A 121 2.99 -17.02 2.85
N TYR A 122 2.01 -16.77 3.71
CA TYR A 122 0.59 -16.83 3.38
C TYR A 122 -0.01 -15.44 3.28
N SER A 123 -0.72 -15.15 2.19
CA SER A 123 -1.59 -13.97 2.05
C SER A 123 -3.04 -14.42 2.08
N MET A 124 -3.79 -14.00 3.09
CA MET A 124 -5.16 -14.42 3.34
C MET A 124 -6.13 -13.24 3.16
N LYS A 125 -7.15 -13.46 2.31
CA LYS A 125 -8.32 -12.59 2.22
C LYS A 125 -9.32 -13.03 3.27
N TYR A 126 -9.39 -12.27 4.36
CA TYR A 126 -10.34 -12.49 5.44
C TYR A 126 -11.51 -11.52 5.33
N ASP A 127 -12.73 -12.02 5.50
CA ASP A 127 -13.94 -11.21 5.57
C ASP A 127 -14.19 -10.80 7.02
N PHE A 128 -13.90 -9.54 7.35
CA PHE A 128 -14.08 -9.00 8.71
C PHE A 128 -15.54 -8.73 9.08
N ILE A 129 -16.47 -8.83 8.13
CA ILE A 129 -17.91 -8.71 8.38
C ILE A 129 -18.48 -10.09 8.72
N SER A 130 -18.21 -11.08 7.87
CA SER A 130 -18.70 -12.46 8.07
C SER A 130 -17.80 -13.31 8.97
N LEU A 131 -16.62 -12.83 9.37
CA LEU A 131 -15.61 -13.53 10.16
C LEU A 131 -15.20 -14.89 9.54
N LYS A 132 -14.81 -14.85 8.27
CA LYS A 132 -14.43 -16.06 7.51
C LYS A 132 -13.26 -15.83 6.57
N ILE A 133 -12.45 -16.86 6.37
CA ILE A 133 -11.40 -16.88 5.35
C ILE A 133 -12.08 -17.11 3.98
N LEU A 134 -11.83 -16.22 3.01
CA LEU A 134 -12.41 -16.29 1.67
C LEU A 134 -11.48 -16.97 0.67
N GLU A 135 -10.22 -16.55 0.65
CA GLU A 135 -9.21 -17.00 -0.30
C GLU A 135 -7.85 -16.87 0.38
N TYR A 136 -6.90 -17.74 0.04
CA TYR A 136 -5.52 -17.59 0.45
C TYR A 136 -4.57 -17.92 -0.71
N SER A 137 -3.39 -17.33 -0.68
CA SER A 137 -2.26 -17.70 -1.52
C SER A 137 -1.06 -17.98 -0.63
N GLN A 138 -0.18 -18.87 -1.09
CA GLN A 138 1.05 -19.23 -0.38
C GLN A 138 2.24 -19.15 -1.31
N VAL A 139 3.37 -18.70 -0.80
CA VAL A 139 4.65 -18.64 -1.51
C VAL A 139 5.71 -19.28 -0.63
N SER A 140 6.46 -20.24 -1.18
CA SER A 140 7.59 -20.83 -0.45
C SER A 140 8.73 -19.81 -0.37
N LEU A 141 9.31 -19.66 0.81
CA LEU A 141 10.45 -18.77 1.04
C LEU A 141 11.68 -19.21 0.23
N THR A 142 11.83 -20.50 -0.03
CA THR A 142 12.91 -21.05 -0.88
C THR A 142 12.78 -20.64 -2.35
N ASN A 143 11.57 -20.29 -2.82
CA ASN A 143 11.35 -19.84 -4.19
C ASN A 143 11.64 -18.36 -4.39
N LEU A 144 11.83 -17.58 -3.32
CA LEU A 144 12.07 -16.15 -3.41
C LEU A 144 13.50 -15.90 -3.91
N ASP A 145 13.62 -15.19 -5.02
CA ASP A 145 14.92 -14.83 -5.59
C ASP A 145 15.38 -13.43 -5.21
N THR A 146 14.43 -12.50 -5.02
CA THR A 146 14.71 -11.10 -4.77
C THR A 146 13.68 -10.53 -3.81
N VAL A 147 14.16 -9.84 -2.79
CA VAL A 147 13.32 -9.03 -1.89
C VAL A 147 13.78 -7.59 -1.96
N ILE A 148 12.84 -6.72 -2.30
CA ILE A 148 13.08 -5.28 -2.41
C ILE A 148 12.36 -4.58 -1.27
N ILE A 149 13.05 -3.73 -0.53
CA ILE A 149 12.45 -2.80 0.43
C ILE A 149 12.74 -1.37 0.02
N GLY A 150 11.72 -0.52 0.07
CA GLY A 150 11.88 0.90 -0.20
C GLY A 150 10.57 1.60 -0.53
N GLU A 151 10.68 2.84 -0.99
CA GLU A 151 9.51 3.68 -1.27
C GLU A 151 8.77 3.20 -2.52
N LEU A 152 7.45 3.15 -2.43
CA LEU A 152 6.56 2.88 -3.55
C LEU A 152 6.42 4.13 -4.41
N ILE A 153 6.93 4.08 -5.63
CA ILE A 153 6.91 5.22 -6.56
C ILE A 153 6.15 4.86 -7.84
N TYR A 154 5.53 5.87 -8.46
CA TYR A 154 5.02 5.75 -9.81
C TYR A 154 6.11 6.12 -10.83
N PRO A 155 6.06 5.55 -12.06
CA PRO A 155 6.91 5.97 -13.16
C PRO A 155 6.81 7.48 -13.40
N SER A 156 7.89 8.10 -13.88
CA SER A 156 7.94 9.55 -14.14
C SER A 156 6.87 10.04 -15.13
N SER A 157 6.38 9.14 -15.99
CA SER A 157 5.31 9.40 -16.96
C SER A 157 3.90 9.20 -16.39
N SER A 158 3.75 8.83 -15.11
CA SER A 158 2.44 8.65 -14.48
C SER A 158 1.80 9.99 -14.14
N LEU A 159 0.49 10.08 -14.36
CA LEU A 159 -0.33 11.22 -13.93
C LEU A 159 -0.85 11.07 -12.50
N ALA A 160 -0.57 9.95 -11.84
CA ALA A 160 -0.98 9.72 -10.46
C ALA A 160 -0.20 10.62 -9.48
N PRO A 161 -0.83 11.08 -8.38
CA PRO A 161 -0.13 11.85 -7.35
C PRO A 161 0.98 11.01 -6.73
N LYS A 162 2.07 11.67 -6.29
CA LYS A 162 3.19 10.98 -5.64
C LYS A 162 2.71 10.14 -4.46
N ARG A 163 3.27 8.94 -4.36
CA ARG A 163 3.02 8.01 -3.26
C ARG A 163 4.23 8.07 -2.32
N HIS A 164 3.96 8.24 -1.04
CA HIS A 164 4.96 8.30 0.02
C HIS A 164 4.68 7.16 1.00
N MET A 165 4.83 5.93 0.52
CA MET A 165 4.64 4.73 1.35
C MET A 165 5.82 3.81 1.19
N LEU A 166 6.36 3.34 2.31
CA LEU A 166 7.30 2.24 2.31
C LEU A 166 6.58 0.95 1.95
N GLY A 167 7.22 0.11 1.16
CA GLY A 167 6.73 -1.21 0.84
C GLY A 167 7.85 -2.24 0.78
N ILE A 168 7.43 -3.50 0.77
CA ILE A 168 8.27 -4.65 0.49
C ILE A 168 7.73 -5.35 -0.76
N ARG A 169 8.61 -5.76 -1.66
CA ARG A 169 8.28 -6.59 -2.82
C ARG A 169 9.05 -7.89 -2.77
N LEU A 170 8.33 -9.01 -2.77
CA LEU A 170 8.87 -10.37 -2.75
C LEU A 170 8.72 -10.97 -4.15
N MET A 171 9.81 -11.36 -4.80
CA MET A 171 9.81 -11.78 -6.21
C MET A 171 10.35 -13.20 -6.39
N TRP A 172 9.78 -13.92 -7.36
CA TRP A 172 10.21 -15.26 -7.78
C TRP A 172 10.24 -15.40 -9.32
N ASN A 173 10.54 -14.30 -10.02
CA ASN A 173 10.63 -14.22 -11.48
C ASN A 173 12.04 -14.01 -12.02
N LYS A 174 13.08 -14.01 -11.17
CA LYS A 174 14.49 -13.78 -11.52
C LYS A 174 14.70 -12.47 -12.29
N GLY A 175 13.92 -11.45 -11.96
CA GLY A 175 13.95 -10.16 -12.65
C GLY A 175 13.37 -10.15 -14.07
N HIS A 176 12.82 -11.27 -14.56
CA HIS A 176 12.20 -11.30 -15.89
C HIS A 176 10.93 -10.44 -15.96
N PRO A 177 10.75 -9.64 -17.02
CA PRO A 177 9.56 -8.82 -17.18
C PRO A 177 8.31 -9.69 -17.31
N LEU A 178 7.17 -9.19 -16.79
CA LEU A 178 5.88 -9.82 -17.05
C LEU A 178 5.54 -9.84 -18.53
N SER A 179 4.92 -10.93 -18.98
CA SER A 179 4.32 -10.98 -20.30
C SER A 179 3.26 -9.89 -20.47
N LEU A 180 3.18 -9.31 -21.67
CA LEU A 180 2.21 -8.25 -21.97
C LEU A 180 0.77 -8.71 -21.69
N SER A 181 0.43 -9.96 -21.98
CA SER A 181 -0.88 -10.54 -21.69
C SER A 181 -1.26 -10.47 -20.21
N LYS A 182 -0.30 -10.65 -19.29
CA LYS A 182 -0.55 -10.54 -17.85
C LYS A 182 -0.65 -9.08 -17.42
N LYS A 183 0.14 -8.19 -18.02
CA LYS A 183 0.07 -6.74 -17.74
C LYS A 183 -1.30 -6.15 -18.07
N TRP A 184 -1.89 -6.58 -19.18
CA TRP A 184 -3.20 -6.10 -19.65
C TRP A 184 -4.41 -6.79 -19.03
N ASN A 185 -4.21 -7.83 -18.19
CA ASN A 185 -5.31 -8.53 -17.55
C ASN A 185 -5.47 -8.12 -16.07
N PRO A 186 -6.54 -7.38 -15.70
CA PRO A 186 -6.81 -6.99 -14.31
C PRO A 186 -7.15 -8.16 -13.38
N PHE A 187 -7.47 -9.33 -13.94
CA PHE A 187 -7.78 -10.55 -13.19
C PHE A 187 -6.63 -11.57 -13.20
N ALA A 188 -5.44 -11.19 -13.66
CA ALA A 188 -4.28 -12.07 -13.61
C ALA A 188 -3.93 -12.41 -12.15
N LYS A 189 -4.11 -13.70 -11.78
CA LYS A 189 -3.82 -14.19 -10.42
C LYS A 189 -2.36 -14.61 -10.21
N ASN A 190 -1.66 -14.99 -11.28
CA ASN A 190 -0.32 -15.57 -11.22
C ASN A 190 0.77 -14.53 -11.55
N ILE A 191 0.80 -13.47 -10.76
CA ILE A 191 1.88 -12.47 -10.80
C ILE A 191 3.03 -13.01 -9.97
N PRO A 192 4.26 -13.06 -10.50
CA PRO A 192 5.38 -13.73 -9.85
C PRO A 192 6.07 -12.83 -8.81
N TRP A 193 5.28 -12.00 -8.12
CA TRP A 193 5.69 -11.22 -6.97
C TRP A 193 4.48 -10.79 -6.14
N LEU A 194 4.75 -10.46 -4.88
CA LEU A 194 3.80 -9.82 -3.97
C LEU A 194 4.39 -8.48 -3.53
N THR A 195 3.55 -7.46 -3.38
CA THR A 195 3.95 -6.15 -2.86
C THR A 195 3.06 -5.79 -1.70
N TYR A 196 3.67 -5.49 -0.55
CA TYR A 196 2.96 -5.07 0.64
C TYR A 196 3.40 -3.68 1.09
N ALA A 197 2.49 -2.99 1.75
CA ALA A 197 2.72 -1.76 2.48
C ALA A 197 2.03 -1.84 3.84
N SER A 198 2.40 -0.94 4.76
CA SER A 198 1.77 -0.84 6.06
C SER A 198 0.26 -0.59 5.94
N HIS A 199 -0.51 -1.14 6.86
CA HIS A 199 -1.95 -0.95 6.89
C HIS A 199 -2.30 0.46 7.40
N PRO A 200 -3.40 1.10 6.94
CA PRO A 200 -3.80 2.43 7.43
C PRO A 200 -3.84 2.55 8.96
N LEU A 201 -4.22 1.47 9.66
CA LEU A 201 -4.23 1.43 11.13
C LEU A 201 -2.86 1.69 11.77
N PHE A 202 -1.75 1.47 11.06
CA PHE A 202 -0.40 1.76 11.56
C PHE A 202 -0.24 3.21 12.03
N TRP A 203 -0.80 4.18 11.28
CA TRP A 203 -0.68 5.61 11.60
C TRP A 203 -1.70 6.10 12.64
N HIS A 204 -2.72 5.29 12.93
CA HIS A 204 -3.89 5.75 13.68
C HIS A 204 -4.23 4.93 14.93
N ARG A 205 -3.64 3.73 15.10
CA ARG A 205 -3.94 2.82 16.21
C ARG A 205 -2.77 2.66 17.18
N GLY A 206 -3.09 2.80 18.47
CA GLY A 206 -2.53 1.98 19.55
C GLY A 206 -1.10 2.26 20.02
N SER A 207 -0.72 1.47 21.02
CA SER A 207 0.63 1.42 21.60
C SER A 207 1.65 0.95 20.56
N GLU A 208 2.95 1.22 20.76
CA GLU A 208 4.00 0.79 19.81
C GLU A 208 3.97 -0.72 19.51
N MET A 209 3.53 -1.54 20.46
CA MET A 209 3.41 -2.99 20.30
C MET A 209 2.26 -3.41 19.37
N ASP A 210 1.17 -2.64 19.34
CA ASP A 210 0.05 -2.91 18.43
C ASP A 210 0.40 -2.49 16.99
N LYS A 211 1.19 -1.42 16.84
CA LYS A 211 1.62 -0.89 15.54
C LYS A 211 2.47 -1.89 14.77
N ALA A 212 3.29 -2.69 15.46
CA ALA A 212 4.12 -3.72 14.83
C ALA A 212 3.31 -4.72 14.00
N ARG A 213 2.02 -4.94 14.31
CA ARG A 213 1.13 -5.84 13.54
C ARG A 213 0.63 -5.23 12.23
N PHE A 214 0.69 -3.91 12.10
CA PHE A 214 0.27 -3.16 10.93
C PHE A 214 1.45 -2.65 10.10
N ASP A 215 2.67 -2.90 10.58
CA ASP A 215 3.90 -2.39 10.03
C ASP A 215 4.55 -3.39 9.06
N VAL A 216 4.86 -2.91 7.86
CA VAL A 216 5.58 -3.68 6.84
C VAL A 216 7.05 -3.91 7.21
N GLU A 217 7.66 -3.00 7.99
CA GLU A 217 9.07 -3.15 8.40
C GLU A 217 9.24 -4.29 9.40
N ALA A 218 8.27 -4.46 10.31
CA ALA A 218 8.24 -5.58 11.24
C ALA A 218 8.13 -6.93 10.49
N MET A 219 7.31 -7.00 9.43
CA MET A 219 7.25 -8.18 8.55
C MET A 219 8.58 -8.40 7.82
N HIS A 220 9.17 -7.35 7.26
CA HIS A 220 10.46 -7.43 6.56
C HIS A 220 11.55 -8.00 7.48
N ALA A 221 11.68 -7.48 8.70
CA ALA A 221 12.65 -7.97 9.68
C ALA A 221 12.44 -9.45 10.02
N ALA A 222 11.18 -9.90 10.12
CA ALA A 222 10.86 -11.30 10.38
C ALA A 222 11.13 -12.22 9.18
N ILE A 223 10.97 -11.72 7.95
CA ILE A 223 11.29 -12.50 6.74
C ILE A 223 12.80 -12.63 6.57
N LEU A 224 13.56 -11.56 6.82
CA LEU A 224 15.02 -11.56 6.67
C LEU A 224 15.71 -12.69 7.43
N SER A 225 15.21 -13.08 8.60
CA SER A 225 15.79 -14.16 9.41
C SER A 225 15.50 -15.56 8.87
N LEU A 226 14.61 -15.69 7.87
CA LEU A 226 14.16 -16.96 7.30
C LEU A 226 14.51 -17.13 5.82
N LEU A 227 15.01 -16.08 5.16
CA LEU A 227 15.35 -16.14 3.74
C LEU A 227 16.60 -17.02 3.50
N PRO A 228 16.66 -17.73 2.37
CA PRO A 228 17.88 -18.40 1.93
C PRO A 228 19.02 -17.41 1.69
N GLU A 229 20.27 -17.85 1.89
CA GLU A 229 21.47 -17.03 1.62
C GLU A 229 21.59 -16.59 0.14
N GLU A 230 20.97 -17.34 -0.77
CA GLU A 230 20.96 -17.06 -2.21
C GLU A 230 19.95 -15.96 -2.61
N CYS A 231 19.10 -15.51 -1.69
CA CYS A 231 18.08 -14.50 -1.97
C CYS A 231 18.71 -13.09 -2.04
N ASN A 232 18.46 -12.38 -3.14
CA ASN A 232 19.00 -11.04 -3.35
C ASN A 232 18.19 -10.01 -2.56
N MET A 233 18.84 -9.39 -1.58
CA MET A 233 18.27 -8.27 -0.84
C MET A 233 18.64 -6.96 -1.50
N VAL A 234 17.63 -6.18 -1.88
CA VAL A 234 17.82 -4.89 -2.56
C VAL A 234 17.08 -3.80 -1.79
N THR A 235 17.80 -2.77 -1.38
CA THR A 235 17.17 -1.54 -0.87
C THR A 235 17.01 -0.56 -2.03
N GLY A 236 15.78 -0.18 -2.35
CA GLY A 236 15.51 0.71 -3.47
C GLY A 236 14.02 0.94 -3.71
N SER A 237 13.70 1.98 -4.48
CA SER A 237 12.31 2.30 -4.77
C SER A 237 11.61 1.20 -5.56
N ILE A 238 10.37 0.90 -5.15
CA ILE A 238 9.53 -0.11 -5.76
C ILE A 238 8.61 0.59 -6.76
N ILE A 239 8.85 0.37 -8.05
CA ILE A 239 8.03 0.96 -9.10
C ILE A 239 6.68 0.22 -9.19
N VAL A 240 5.59 0.97 -9.10
CA VAL A 240 4.22 0.51 -9.34
C VAL A 240 3.80 0.99 -10.73
N GLU A 241 3.66 0.09 -11.70
CA GLU A 241 3.41 0.39 -13.13
C GLU A 241 1.97 0.92 -13.38
N ASN A 242 1.59 2.03 -12.76
CA ASN A 242 0.33 2.73 -12.97
C ASN A 242 0.56 4.02 -13.78
N TYR A 243 0.13 4.03 -15.05
CA TYR A 243 0.32 5.18 -15.95
C TYR A 243 -0.93 6.08 -16.05
N CYS A 244 -2.13 5.48 -16.17
CA CYS A 244 -3.43 6.15 -16.30
C CYS A 244 -4.56 5.42 -15.53
N GLY A 245 -4.28 4.96 -14.32
CA GLY A 245 -5.20 4.13 -13.54
C GLY A 245 -6.29 4.91 -12.83
N ILE A 246 -7.23 5.52 -13.56
CA ILE A 246 -8.42 6.17 -12.97
C ILE A 246 -9.15 5.19 -12.04
N GLY A 247 -9.28 3.92 -12.44
CA GLY A 247 -9.88 2.87 -11.61
C GLY A 247 -9.13 2.65 -10.30
N ALA A 248 -7.80 2.58 -10.33
CA ALA A 248 -6.97 2.43 -9.13
C ALA A 248 -7.06 3.67 -8.22
N LEU A 249 -7.04 4.87 -8.80
CA LEU A 249 -7.20 6.12 -8.07
C LEU A 249 -8.55 6.18 -7.34
N VAL A 250 -9.65 5.86 -8.04
CA VAL A 250 -10.99 5.82 -7.43
C VAL A 250 -11.07 4.73 -6.37
N HIS A 251 -10.52 3.55 -6.65
CA HIS A 251 -10.52 2.42 -5.72
C HIS A 251 -9.78 2.75 -4.43
N ASN A 252 -8.57 3.29 -4.52
CA ASN A 252 -7.73 3.59 -3.36
C ASN A 252 -8.21 4.82 -2.62
N LYS A 253 -8.63 5.88 -3.33
CA LYS A 253 -9.21 7.09 -2.70
C LYS A 253 -10.44 6.77 -1.85
N ASN A 254 -11.25 5.80 -2.28
CA ASN A 254 -12.43 5.34 -1.53
C ASN A 254 -12.12 4.16 -0.58
N ALA A 255 -10.88 3.67 -0.55
CA ALA A 255 -10.43 2.51 0.20
C ALA A 255 -11.29 1.26 -0.08
N LEU A 256 -11.70 1.01 -1.33
CA LEU A 256 -12.63 -0.06 -1.71
C LEU A 256 -12.13 -1.47 -1.36
N GLY A 257 -10.81 -1.67 -1.31
CA GLY A 257 -10.21 -2.95 -0.93
C GLY A 257 -10.13 -3.21 0.57
N PHE A 258 -10.68 -2.32 1.40
CA PHE A 258 -10.71 -2.42 2.85
C PHE A 258 -12.13 -2.63 3.36
N PHE A 259 -12.26 -3.41 4.44
CA PHE A 259 -13.53 -3.64 5.11
C PHE A 259 -13.89 -2.42 5.97
N LYS A 260 -14.76 -1.57 5.41
CA LYS A 260 -15.20 -0.30 5.97
C LYS A 260 -16.73 -0.23 6.02
N VAL A 261 -17.28 0.40 7.06
CA VAL A 261 -18.68 0.82 7.14
C VAL A 261 -18.92 1.92 6.10
N ARG A 262 -19.80 1.67 5.12
CA ARG A 262 -20.09 2.58 4.00
C ARG A 262 -21.51 3.17 4.04
N GLY A 263 -22.08 3.34 5.23
CA GLY A 263 -23.47 3.77 5.39
C GLY A 263 -24.46 2.72 4.88
N LYS A 264 -25.58 3.13 4.27
CA LYS A 264 -26.69 2.24 3.85
C LYS A 264 -26.40 1.34 2.64
N VAL A 265 -25.20 1.40 2.06
CA VAL A 265 -24.82 0.58 0.90
C VAL A 265 -23.67 -0.34 1.32
N SER A 266 -23.93 -1.65 1.30
CA SER A 266 -22.97 -2.72 1.57
C SER A 266 -22.72 -3.49 0.27
N PHE A 267 -21.47 -3.73 -0.08
CA PHE A 267 -21.04 -4.61 -1.18
C PHE A 267 -19.94 -5.55 -0.68
#